data_AF-A0A5C8UVR8-F1
#
_entry.id   AF-A0A5C8UVR8-F1
#
_cell.length_a   1.000
_cell.length_b   1.000
_cell.length_c   1.000
_cell.angle_alpha   90.00
_cell.angle_beta   90.00
_cell.angle_gamma   90.00
#
_symmetry.space_group_name_H-M   'P 1'
#
loop_
_entity.id
_entity.type
_entity.pdbx_description
1 polymer ?
#
loop_
_entity_poly.entity_id
_entity_poly.type
_entity_poly.pdbx_seq_one_letter_code
_entity_poly.pdbx_strand_id
1 'polypeptide(L)'
;MARWAPEKKDQLEALAGEILHHYGSGRAIVAIDGSSTAGTAEFAAALADAMRDAGHKVFVASIRDFRKTHARRESQSAETAESFYRDAFDYSVLTRVLIDPFRASGSTGFVLAAYDEKRDAPLPPKWMTAGKDAILIVEGVFLNRRELAGLWNYSVWLDVPRPEDEGGESAEQGADALYLEEANPRAAAVAIIDNRDVDHPRRVFADAC
;
A
#
# COMPACT_ATOMS: atom_id res chain seq x y z
N MET A 1 22.85 25.14 13.28
CA MET A 1 21.88 25.55 12.22
C MET A 1 20.73 24.56 12.28
N ALA A 2 19.56 24.98 12.73
CA ALA A 2 18.38 24.11 12.75
C ALA A 2 18.01 23.78 11.30
N ARG A 3 18.21 22.52 10.91
CA ARG A 3 17.82 22.01 9.59
C ARG A 3 16.30 22.00 9.56
N TRP A 4 15.68 22.96 8.86
CA TRP A 4 14.23 22.99 8.64
C TRP A 4 13.83 21.65 8.03
N ALA A 5 13.07 20.86 8.78
CA ALA A 5 12.38 19.68 8.29
C ALA A 5 10.93 20.11 8.06
N PRO A 6 10.34 19.86 6.88
CA PRO A 6 8.91 20.06 6.70
C PRO A 6 8.16 19.23 7.75
N GLU A 7 7.09 19.79 8.29
CA GLU A 7 6.20 19.02 9.16
C GLU A 7 5.51 17.93 8.33
N LYS A 8 5.13 16.81 8.96
CA LYS A 8 4.37 15.72 8.30
C LYS A 8 3.25 16.24 7.41
N LYS A 9 2.52 17.25 7.88
CA LYS A 9 1.43 17.88 7.15
C LYS A 9 1.88 18.48 5.81
N ASP A 10 2.94 19.28 5.79
CA ASP A 10 3.44 19.92 4.56
C ASP A 10 3.86 18.88 3.52
N GLN A 11 4.51 17.79 3.97
CA GLN A 11 4.95 16.72 3.09
C GLN A 11 3.77 15.94 2.49
N LEU A 12 2.72 15.69 3.28
CA LEU A 12 1.50 15.01 2.83
C LEU A 12 0.69 15.90 1.88
N GLU A 13 0.56 17.19 2.18
CA GLU A 13 -0.12 18.15 1.29
C GLU A 13 0.62 18.30 -0.04
N ALA A 14 1.95 18.36 -0.03
CA ALA A 14 2.74 18.40 -1.25
C ALA A 14 2.55 17.13 -2.09
N LEU A 15 2.60 15.95 -1.48
CA LEU A 15 2.39 14.67 -2.17
C LEU A 15 0.96 14.53 -2.69
N ALA A 16 -0.04 14.92 -1.89
CA ALA A 16 -1.44 14.95 -2.33
C ALA A 16 -1.62 15.91 -3.51
N GLY A 17 -1.04 17.10 -3.45
CA GLY A 17 -1.07 18.07 -4.55
C GLY A 17 -0.47 17.52 -5.84
N GLU A 18 0.68 16.84 -5.76
CA GLU A 18 1.30 16.16 -6.91
C GLU A 18 0.37 15.10 -7.52
N ILE A 19 -0.15 14.19 -6.70
CA ILE A 19 -1.03 13.11 -7.14
C ILE A 19 -2.31 13.68 -7.76
N LEU A 20 -2.94 14.65 -7.11
CA LEU A 20 -4.20 15.25 -7.57
C LEU A 20 -4.01 16.12 -8.82
N HIS A 21 -2.84 16.71 -9.01
CA HIS A 21 -2.53 17.44 -10.24
C HIS A 21 -2.54 16.51 -11.47
N HIS A 22 -2.04 15.29 -11.33
CA HIS A 22 -2.01 14.31 -12.42
C HIS A 22 -3.27 13.43 -12.51
N TYR A 23 -3.90 13.14 -11.38
CA TYR A 23 -4.93 12.10 -11.27
C TYR A 23 -6.18 12.54 -10.48
N GLY A 24 -6.40 13.84 -10.29
CA GLY A 24 -7.59 14.37 -9.61
C GLY A 24 -8.90 14.24 -10.40
N SER A 25 -8.83 13.99 -11.71
CA SER A 25 -9.98 13.71 -12.56
C SER A 25 -10.04 12.24 -12.92
N GLY A 26 -11.24 11.65 -12.83
CA GLY A 26 -11.45 10.23 -13.05
C GLY A 26 -11.08 9.37 -11.84
N ARG A 27 -11.01 8.05 -12.07
CA ARG A 27 -10.63 7.08 -11.03
C ARG A 27 -9.14 6.88 -11.02
N ALA A 28 -8.53 7.07 -9.86
CA ALA A 28 -7.11 6.81 -9.68
C ALA A 28 -6.87 5.86 -8.51
N ILE A 29 -5.87 4.99 -8.67
CA ILE A 29 -5.42 4.06 -7.66
C ILE A 29 -3.98 4.38 -7.29
N VAL A 30 -3.73 4.59 -6.01
CA VAL A 30 -2.43 4.92 -5.44
C VAL A 30 -1.97 3.77 -4.56
N ALA A 31 -0.76 3.27 -4.77
CA ALA A 31 -0.14 2.28 -3.88
C ALA A 31 0.76 2.97 -2.85
N ILE A 32 0.61 2.63 -1.57
CA ILE A 32 1.52 2.98 -0.48
C ILE A 32 2.19 1.70 -0.01
N ASP A 33 3.39 1.47 -0.52
CA ASP A 33 4.16 0.26 -0.31
C ASP A 33 5.30 0.52 0.67
N GLY A 34 5.65 -0.49 1.45
CA GLY A 34 6.74 -0.40 2.42
C GLY A 34 7.05 -1.76 3.01
N SER A 35 8.14 -1.85 3.77
CA SER A 35 8.38 -3.02 4.61
C SER A 35 7.28 -3.15 5.66
N SER A 36 7.19 -4.32 6.28
CA SER A 36 6.20 -4.63 7.34
C SER A 36 6.19 -3.67 8.53
N THR A 37 7.27 -2.91 8.74
CA THR A 37 7.46 -1.94 9.82
C THR A 37 7.42 -0.49 9.37
N ALA A 38 7.16 -0.22 8.08
CA ALA A 38 7.25 1.11 7.48
C ALA A 38 6.10 2.08 7.83
N GLY A 39 5.07 1.62 8.54
CA GLY A 39 3.93 2.46 8.92
C GLY A 39 3.01 2.82 7.76
N THR A 40 2.87 1.94 6.77
CA THR A 40 2.06 2.16 5.54
C THR A 40 0.62 2.55 5.85
N ALA A 41 -0.02 1.90 6.83
CA ALA A 41 -1.40 2.18 7.21
C ALA A 41 -1.58 3.60 7.77
N GLU A 42 -0.66 4.04 8.64
CA GLU A 42 -0.70 5.39 9.22
C GLU A 42 -0.45 6.45 8.15
N PHE A 43 0.57 6.23 7.30
CA PHE A 43 0.89 7.14 6.21
C PHE A 43 -0.27 7.25 5.20
N ALA A 44 -0.87 6.13 4.82
CA ALA A 44 -2.01 6.07 3.90
C ALA A 44 -3.25 6.78 4.46
N ALA A 45 -3.54 6.63 5.76
CA ALA A 45 -4.62 7.34 6.41
C ALA A 45 -4.39 8.86 6.40
N ALA A 46 -3.19 9.30 6.75
CA ALA A 46 -2.83 10.71 6.78
C ALA A 46 -2.84 11.35 5.37
N LEU A 47 -2.37 10.63 4.35
CA LEU A 47 -2.44 11.06 2.95
C LEU A 47 -3.89 11.14 2.46
N ALA A 48 -4.73 10.18 2.86
CA ALA A 48 -6.15 10.20 2.53
C ALA A 48 -6.86 11.42 3.12
N ASP A 49 -6.52 11.80 4.34
CA ASP A 49 -7.07 13.00 4.99
C ASP A 49 -6.63 14.28 4.26
N ALA A 50 -5.35 14.42 3.91
CA ALA A 50 -4.87 15.55 3.10
C ALA A 50 -5.61 15.67 1.75
N MET A 51 -5.86 14.55 1.06
CA MET A 51 -6.63 14.53 -0.19
C MET A 51 -8.12 14.85 0.00
N ARG A 52 -8.71 14.46 1.14
CA ARG A 52 -10.10 14.80 1.50
C ARG A 52 -10.25 16.28 1.81
N ASP A 53 -9.28 16.86 2.52
CA ASP A 53 -9.23 18.29 2.81
C ASP A 53 -9.09 19.12 1.52
N ALA A 54 -8.41 18.56 0.51
CA ALA A 54 -8.37 19.11 -0.85
C ALA A 54 -9.67 18.88 -1.68
N GLY A 55 -10.70 18.25 -1.10
CA GLY A 55 -12.04 18.10 -1.69
C GLY A 55 -12.29 16.79 -2.45
N HIS A 56 -11.40 15.80 -2.39
CA HIS A 56 -11.57 14.53 -3.09
C HIS A 56 -12.22 13.44 -2.24
N LYS A 57 -12.97 12.55 -2.89
CA LYS A 57 -13.47 11.34 -2.24
C LYS A 57 -12.39 10.26 -2.26
N VAL A 58 -11.93 9.87 -1.07
CA VAL A 58 -10.82 8.90 -0.92
C VAL A 58 -11.25 7.67 -0.13
N PHE A 59 -10.91 6.50 -0.67
CA PHE A 59 -11.06 5.19 -0.02
C PHE A 59 -9.69 4.61 0.27
N VAL A 60 -9.56 3.86 1.37
CA VAL A 60 -8.32 3.20 1.77
C VAL A 60 -8.62 1.71 1.95
N ALA A 61 -7.77 0.85 1.41
CA ALA A 61 -7.81 -0.59 1.57
C ALA A 61 -6.43 -1.11 1.97
N SER A 62 -6.39 -2.09 2.87
CA SER A 62 -5.15 -2.78 3.22
C SER A 62 -5.01 -4.06 2.40
N ILE A 63 -3.80 -4.37 1.91
CA ILE A 63 -3.53 -5.67 1.27
C ILE A 63 -3.78 -6.85 2.23
N ARG A 64 -3.66 -6.61 3.54
CA ARG A 64 -3.95 -7.62 4.59
C ARG A 64 -5.40 -8.07 4.59
N ASP A 65 -6.33 -7.24 4.12
CA ASP A 65 -7.74 -7.58 4.00
C ASP A 65 -8.05 -8.46 2.78
N PHE A 66 -7.02 -8.84 2.02
CA PHE A 66 -7.09 -9.72 0.84
C PHE A 66 -6.13 -10.92 0.97
N ARG A 67 -5.88 -11.41 2.18
CA ARG A 67 -5.07 -12.63 2.41
C ARG A 67 -5.82 -13.91 2.02
N LYS A 68 -5.06 -14.94 1.69
CA LYS A 68 -5.56 -16.32 1.62
C LYS A 68 -5.75 -16.86 3.03
N THR A 69 -6.85 -17.58 3.24
CA THR A 69 -7.05 -18.36 4.47
C THR A 69 -5.94 -19.40 4.62
N HIS A 70 -5.66 -19.85 5.84
CA HIS A 70 -4.62 -20.88 6.05
C HIS A 70 -4.90 -22.15 5.23
N ALA A 71 -6.17 -22.56 5.13
CA ALA A 71 -6.58 -23.73 4.34
C ALA A 71 -6.38 -23.59 2.83
N ARG A 72 -6.31 -22.35 2.32
CA ARG A 72 -6.15 -22.05 0.89
C ARG A 72 -4.69 -21.82 0.50
N ARG A 73 -3.78 -21.73 1.47
CA ARG A 73 -2.34 -21.62 1.23
C ARG A 73 -1.79 -22.96 0.76
N GLU A 74 -0.89 -22.91 -0.22
CA GLU A 74 -0.20 -24.08 -0.77
C GLU A 74 0.71 -24.71 0.29
N SER A 75 1.33 -23.88 1.14
CA SER A 75 2.08 -24.36 2.30
C SER A 75 1.12 -24.71 3.44
N GLN A 76 0.92 -26.01 3.70
CA GLN A 76 0.21 -26.48 4.91
C GLN A 76 1.10 -26.47 6.17
N SER A 77 2.37 -26.08 6.03
CA SER A 77 3.36 -25.98 7.10
C SER A 77 3.29 -24.64 7.84
N ALA A 78 4.08 -24.48 8.90
CA ALA A 78 4.28 -23.19 9.57
C ALA A 78 4.69 -22.09 8.57
N GLU A 79 4.19 -20.87 8.78
CA GLU A 79 4.44 -19.74 7.91
C GLU A 79 5.94 -19.40 7.91
N THR A 80 6.59 -19.58 6.76
CA THR A 80 7.97 -19.16 6.49
C THR A 80 7.98 -17.85 5.72
N ALA A 81 9.14 -17.17 5.69
CA ALA A 81 9.34 -15.96 4.89
C ALA A 81 8.99 -16.14 3.41
N GLU A 82 9.43 -17.25 2.82
CA GLU A 82 9.13 -17.57 1.43
C GLU A 82 7.62 -17.78 1.22
N SER A 83 6.96 -18.57 2.08
CA SER A 83 5.52 -18.78 1.96
C SER A 83 4.72 -17.49 2.15
N PHE A 84 5.19 -16.59 3.02
CA PHE A 84 4.53 -15.32 3.26
C PHE A 84 4.64 -14.42 2.01
N TYR A 85 5.84 -14.28 1.44
CA TYR A 85 6.07 -13.46 0.26
C TYR A 85 5.32 -13.98 -0.99
N ARG A 86 5.30 -15.29 -1.19
CA ARG A 86 4.78 -15.92 -2.41
C ARG A 86 3.27 -16.17 -2.36
N ASP A 87 2.74 -16.52 -1.19
CA ASP A 87 1.44 -17.19 -1.10
C ASP A 87 0.45 -16.58 -0.09
N ALA A 88 0.88 -15.65 0.79
CA ALA A 88 -0.02 -15.11 1.81
C ALA A 88 -1.22 -14.30 1.26
N PHE A 89 -1.05 -13.66 0.10
CA PHE A 89 -2.02 -12.71 -0.45
C PHE A 89 -2.75 -13.25 -1.68
N ASP A 90 -4.04 -12.89 -1.79
CA ASP A 90 -4.92 -13.26 -2.89
C ASP A 90 -5.11 -12.09 -3.87
N TYR A 91 -4.07 -11.82 -4.67
CA TYR A 91 -4.10 -10.74 -5.66
C TYR A 91 -5.20 -10.91 -6.71
N SER A 92 -5.65 -12.15 -6.96
CA SER A 92 -6.77 -12.43 -7.85
C SER A 92 -8.09 -11.90 -7.26
N VAL A 93 -8.32 -12.16 -5.96
CA VAL A 93 -9.47 -11.59 -5.26
C VAL A 93 -9.36 -10.07 -5.22
N LEU A 94 -8.24 -9.49 -4.77
CA LEU A 94 -7.99 -8.04 -4.76
C LEU A 94 -8.37 -7.40 -6.11
N THR A 95 -7.85 -7.96 -7.21
CA THR A 95 -8.09 -7.41 -8.55
C THR A 95 -9.56 -7.49 -8.94
N ARG A 96 -10.17 -8.66 -8.76
CA ARG A 96 -11.55 -8.93 -9.19
C ARG A 96 -12.61 -8.14 -8.44
N VAL A 97 -12.39 -7.87 -7.15
CA VAL A 97 -13.45 -7.31 -6.28
C VAL A 97 -13.20 -5.85 -5.89
N LEU A 98 -11.96 -5.37 -5.98
CA LEU A 98 -11.58 -4.00 -5.67
C LEU A 98 -11.06 -3.25 -6.89
N ILE A 99 -9.96 -3.70 -7.52
CA ILE A 99 -9.24 -2.92 -8.53
C ILE A 99 -10.05 -2.74 -9.81
N ASP A 100 -10.50 -3.84 -10.44
CA ASP A 100 -11.23 -3.78 -11.70
C ASP A 100 -12.58 -3.06 -11.54
N PRO A 101 -13.40 -3.34 -10.50
CA PRO A 101 -14.65 -2.64 -10.33
C PRO A 101 -14.49 -1.16 -9.99
N PHE A 102 -13.43 -0.77 -9.25
CA PHE A 102 -13.15 0.64 -8.99
C PHE A 102 -12.74 1.38 -10.28
N ARG A 103 -11.89 0.77 -11.12
CA ARG A 103 -11.44 1.32 -12.40
C ARG A 103 -12.58 1.49 -13.41
N ALA A 104 -13.53 0.57 -13.45
CA ALA A 104 -14.67 0.62 -14.36
C ALA A 104 -15.54 1.90 -14.20
N SER A 105 -15.43 2.59 -13.06
CA SER A 105 -16.16 3.83 -12.74
C SER A 105 -17.70 3.64 -12.80
N GLY A 106 -18.43 4.75 -12.78
CA GLY A 106 -19.90 4.76 -12.70
C GLY A 106 -20.42 4.22 -11.37
N SER A 107 -21.54 3.50 -11.42
CA SER A 107 -22.19 2.90 -10.23
C SER A 107 -21.68 1.49 -9.90
N THR A 108 -20.55 1.07 -10.47
CA THR A 108 -19.97 -0.25 -10.25
C THR A 108 -19.57 -0.40 -8.79
N GLY A 109 -20.04 -1.47 -8.15
CA GLY A 109 -19.73 -1.78 -6.76
C GLY A 109 -18.33 -2.38 -6.62
N PHE A 110 -17.59 -1.97 -5.59
CA PHE A 110 -16.33 -2.57 -5.16
C PHE A 110 -16.38 -2.87 -3.65
N VAL A 111 -15.42 -3.67 -3.16
CA VAL A 111 -15.27 -3.97 -1.73
C VAL A 111 -13.85 -3.65 -1.27
N LEU A 112 -13.71 -3.09 -0.07
CA LEU A 112 -12.39 -2.71 0.48
C LEU A 112 -11.73 -3.82 1.30
N ALA A 113 -12.47 -4.89 1.64
CA ALA A 113 -11.99 -6.00 2.44
C ALA A 113 -12.73 -7.29 2.07
N ALA A 114 -12.01 -8.42 2.05
CA ALA A 114 -12.54 -9.73 1.72
C ALA A 114 -12.11 -10.84 2.70
N TYR A 115 -11.23 -10.54 3.67
CA TYR A 115 -10.68 -11.50 4.62
C TYR A 115 -10.66 -10.94 6.05
N ASP A 116 -10.94 -11.78 7.03
CA ASP A 116 -10.84 -11.50 8.45
C ASP A 116 -9.72 -12.31 9.07
N GLU A 117 -8.64 -11.63 9.47
CA GLU A 117 -7.47 -12.25 10.09
C GLU A 117 -7.77 -12.94 11.43
N LYS A 118 -8.68 -12.39 12.24
CA LYS A 118 -8.99 -12.97 13.56
C LYS A 118 -9.75 -14.28 13.43
N ARG A 119 -10.55 -14.41 12.37
CA ARG A 119 -11.39 -15.60 12.12
C ARG A 119 -10.77 -16.57 11.12
N ASP A 120 -9.66 -16.18 10.47
CA ASP A 120 -9.09 -16.84 9.30
C ASP A 120 -10.18 -17.22 8.27
N ALA A 121 -11.03 -16.25 7.92
CA ALA A 121 -12.22 -16.53 7.12
C ALA A 121 -12.51 -15.43 6.10
N PRO A 122 -13.15 -15.77 4.96
CA PRO A 122 -13.67 -14.76 4.04
C PRO A 122 -14.73 -13.88 4.72
N LEU A 123 -14.68 -12.58 4.43
CA LEU A 123 -15.71 -11.64 4.86
C LEU A 123 -16.88 -11.61 3.87
N PRO A 124 -18.13 -11.47 4.36
CA PRO A 124 -19.24 -11.12 3.49
C PRO A 124 -18.98 -9.75 2.83
N PRO A 125 -19.25 -9.60 1.53
CA PRO A 125 -18.89 -8.39 0.80
C PRO A 125 -19.69 -7.19 1.29
N LYS A 126 -18.98 -6.13 1.69
CA LYS A 126 -19.55 -4.82 1.97
C LYS A 126 -19.40 -3.92 0.75
N TRP A 127 -20.39 -3.96 -0.13
CA TRP A 127 -20.38 -3.21 -1.39
C TRP A 127 -20.40 -1.70 -1.16
N MET A 128 -19.54 -1.01 -1.90
CA MET A 128 -19.44 0.44 -1.92
C MET A 128 -19.45 0.92 -3.37
N THR A 129 -19.93 2.13 -3.58
CA THR A 129 -19.80 2.84 -4.86
C THR A 129 -19.08 4.16 -4.63
N ALA A 130 -18.69 4.83 -5.70
CA ALA A 130 -18.06 6.12 -5.61
C ALA A 130 -18.37 6.99 -6.85
N GLY A 131 -18.16 8.30 -6.72
CA GLY A 131 -18.37 9.24 -7.81
C GLY A 131 -17.30 9.11 -8.90
N LYS A 132 -17.42 9.87 -9.99
CA LYS A 132 -16.50 9.84 -11.13
C LYS A 132 -15.04 10.20 -10.78
N ASP A 133 -14.84 11.07 -9.81
CA ASP A 133 -13.55 11.64 -9.41
C ASP A 133 -13.23 11.17 -7.98
N ALA A 134 -12.74 9.93 -7.86
CA ALA A 134 -12.44 9.31 -6.58
C ALA A 134 -11.08 8.62 -6.61
N ILE A 135 -10.39 8.66 -5.48
CA ILE A 135 -9.08 8.06 -5.28
C ILE A 135 -9.23 6.82 -4.40
N LEU A 136 -8.58 5.73 -4.80
CA LEU A 136 -8.37 4.55 -3.98
C LEU A 136 -6.90 4.50 -3.57
N ILE A 137 -6.64 4.45 -2.28
CA ILE A 137 -5.32 4.14 -1.75
C ILE A 137 -5.32 2.67 -1.33
N VAL A 138 -4.35 1.91 -1.84
CA VAL A 138 -4.06 0.54 -1.39
C VAL A 138 -2.73 0.59 -0.63
N GLU A 139 -2.72 0.11 0.60
CA GLU A 139 -1.53 0.15 1.46
C GLU A 139 -1.09 -1.24 1.92
N GLY A 140 0.21 -1.37 2.17
CA GLY A 140 0.80 -2.53 2.83
C GLY A 140 2.10 -2.98 2.19
N VAL A 141 2.38 -4.28 2.29
CA VAL A 141 3.60 -4.90 1.77
C VAL A 141 3.41 -5.44 0.35
N PHE A 142 4.52 -5.52 -0.40
CA PHE A 142 4.62 -6.20 -1.69
C PHE A 142 3.81 -5.59 -2.83
N LEU A 143 3.46 -4.30 -2.75
CA LEU A 143 2.58 -3.67 -3.73
C LEU A 143 3.29 -3.28 -5.03
N ASN A 144 4.60 -2.98 -5.01
CA ASN A 144 5.40 -2.71 -6.21
C ASN A 144 6.04 -3.96 -6.83
N ARG A 145 5.53 -5.17 -6.53
CA ARG A 145 5.96 -6.39 -7.23
C ARG A 145 5.55 -6.39 -8.70
N ARG A 146 6.27 -7.14 -9.53
CA ARG A 146 6.11 -7.12 -11.00
C ARG A 146 4.68 -7.41 -11.46
N GLU A 147 3.99 -8.30 -10.77
CA GLU A 147 2.61 -8.71 -11.10
C GLU A 147 1.58 -7.59 -10.91
N LEU A 148 1.91 -6.54 -10.14
CA LEU A 148 1.02 -5.42 -9.82
C LEU A 148 1.44 -4.10 -10.48
N ALA A 149 2.59 -4.05 -11.16
CA ALA A 149 3.19 -2.83 -11.69
C ALA A 149 2.30 -2.01 -12.65
N GLY A 150 1.25 -2.61 -13.23
CA GLY A 150 0.27 -1.94 -14.10
C GLY A 150 -1.04 -1.53 -13.42
N LEU A 151 -1.21 -1.81 -12.13
CA LEU A 151 -2.47 -1.55 -11.41
C LEU A 151 -2.53 -0.13 -10.82
N TRP A 152 -1.38 0.49 -10.58
CA TRP A 152 -1.29 1.76 -9.88
C TRP A 152 -1.15 2.92 -10.87
N ASN A 153 -1.90 3.99 -10.65
CA ASN A 153 -1.67 5.27 -11.31
C ASN A 153 -0.44 5.97 -10.72
N TYR A 154 -0.24 5.81 -9.41
CA TYR A 154 0.90 6.35 -8.67
C TYR A 154 1.31 5.35 -7.58
N SER A 155 2.61 5.25 -7.28
CA SER A 155 3.09 4.41 -6.19
C SER A 155 4.14 5.12 -5.35
N VAL A 156 4.06 4.90 -4.04
CA VAL A 156 4.97 5.43 -3.03
C VAL A 156 5.65 4.26 -2.35
N TRP A 157 6.98 4.29 -2.26
CA TRP A 157 7.77 3.44 -1.39
C TRP A 157 8.11 4.19 -0.10
N LEU A 158 7.72 3.64 1.05
CA LEU A 158 8.11 4.11 2.36
C LEU A 158 9.44 3.44 2.75
N ASP A 159 10.48 4.25 2.75
CA ASP A 159 11.84 3.87 3.04
C ASP A 159 12.09 3.96 4.54
N VAL A 160 12.14 2.80 5.19
CA VAL A 160 12.60 2.66 6.56
C VAL A 160 13.73 1.63 6.60
N PRO A 161 14.78 1.83 7.41
CA PRO A 161 15.81 0.84 7.61
C PRO A 161 15.18 -0.39 8.24
N ARG A 162 15.74 -1.55 7.89
CA ARG A 162 15.41 -2.79 8.57
C ARG A 162 15.64 -2.60 10.08
N PRO A 163 14.71 -3.01 10.95
CA PRO A 163 14.99 -3.05 12.38
C PRO A 163 16.23 -3.91 12.64
N GLU A 164 17.04 -3.53 13.63
CA GLU A 164 18.17 -4.35 14.07
C GLU A 164 17.62 -5.67 14.66
N ASP A 165 18.30 -6.79 14.39
CA ASP A 165 17.85 -8.15 14.76
C ASP A 165 17.89 -8.36 16.28
N GLU A 166 16.92 -7.82 17.02
CA GLU A 166 16.89 -7.88 18.49
C GLU A 166 16.15 -9.11 19.07
N GLY A 167 15.59 -10.02 18.25
CA GLY A 167 14.76 -11.09 18.82
C GLY A 167 14.24 -12.21 17.91
N GLY A 168 14.89 -12.46 16.77
CA GLY A 168 14.43 -13.44 15.77
C GLY A 168 13.42 -12.82 14.80
N GLU A 169 13.71 -12.96 13.51
CA GLU A 169 12.91 -12.37 12.45
C GLU A 169 11.57 -13.10 12.30
N SER A 170 10.47 -12.35 12.22
CA SER A 170 9.17 -12.93 11.84
C SER A 170 9.22 -13.40 10.38
N ALA A 171 8.30 -14.30 9.99
CA ALA A 171 8.16 -14.71 8.59
C ALA A 171 7.97 -13.49 7.68
N GLU A 172 7.20 -12.51 8.12
CA GLU A 172 6.96 -11.27 7.39
C GLU A 172 8.23 -10.40 7.25
N GLN A 173 9.05 -10.26 8.29
CA GLN A 173 10.32 -9.54 8.22
C GLN A 173 11.36 -10.23 7.32
N GLY A 174 11.37 -11.57 7.31
CA GLY A 174 12.18 -12.33 6.37
C GLY A 174 11.68 -12.19 4.93
N ALA A 175 10.36 -12.08 4.74
CA ALA A 175 9.73 -11.88 3.44
C ALA A 175 10.06 -10.50 2.84
N ASP A 176 10.22 -9.47 3.69
CA ASP A 176 10.69 -8.15 3.26
C ASP A 176 12.06 -8.24 2.54
N ALA A 177 12.98 -9.08 3.02
CA ALA A 177 14.29 -9.26 2.38
C ALA A 177 14.18 -9.88 0.99
N LEU A 178 13.37 -10.94 0.85
CA LEU A 178 13.09 -11.59 -0.45
C LEU A 178 12.47 -10.60 -1.43
N TYR A 179 11.55 -9.76 -0.93
CA TYR A 179 10.88 -8.76 -1.75
C TYR A 179 11.84 -7.67 -2.26
N LEU A 180 12.68 -7.14 -1.37
CA LEU A 180 13.67 -6.12 -1.73
C LEU A 180 14.63 -6.61 -2.80
N GLU A 181 15.10 -7.86 -2.68
CA GLU A 181 15.99 -8.49 -3.64
C GLU A 181 15.32 -8.73 -5.00
N GLU A 182 14.11 -9.29 -5.02
CA GLU A 182 13.47 -9.72 -6.27
C GLU A 182 12.78 -8.57 -7.03
N ALA A 183 12.09 -7.69 -6.31
CA ALA A 183 11.23 -6.68 -6.92
C ALA A 183 11.88 -5.30 -7.03
N ASN A 184 12.90 -5.01 -6.20
CA ASN A 184 13.51 -3.69 -6.07
C ASN A 184 12.43 -2.57 -6.01
N PRO A 185 11.55 -2.59 -4.99
CA PRO A 185 10.38 -1.73 -4.92
C PRO A 185 10.73 -0.24 -4.88
N ARG A 186 11.88 0.09 -4.28
CA ARG A 186 12.42 1.45 -4.29
C ARG A 186 12.60 1.99 -5.70
N ALA A 187 13.10 1.18 -6.63
CA ALA A 187 13.31 1.59 -8.02
C ALA A 187 12.01 1.57 -8.85
N ALA A 188 11.06 0.71 -8.47
CA ALA A 188 9.77 0.60 -9.15
C ALA A 188 8.78 1.71 -8.76
N ALA A 189 8.94 2.31 -7.58
CA ALA A 189 8.04 3.35 -7.10
C ALA A 189 8.22 4.70 -7.82
N VAL A 190 7.11 5.41 -8.02
CA VAL A 190 7.14 6.80 -8.54
C VAL A 190 7.72 7.76 -7.51
N ALA A 191 7.46 7.47 -6.23
CA ALA A 191 7.88 8.27 -5.10
C ALA A 191 8.60 7.45 -4.04
N ILE A 192 9.63 8.03 -3.44
CA ILE A 192 10.30 7.44 -2.29
C ILE A 192 10.20 8.41 -1.12
N ILE A 193 9.61 7.98 -0.02
CA ILE A 193 9.48 8.76 1.21
C ILE A 193 10.31 8.09 2.29
N ASP A 194 11.33 8.79 2.79
CA ASP A 194 11.99 8.42 4.04
C ASP A 194 11.01 8.63 5.19
N ASN A 195 10.59 7.52 5.81
CA ASN A 195 9.60 7.50 6.88
C ASN A 195 10.18 6.99 8.22
N ARG A 196 11.50 7.19 8.42
CA ARG A 196 12.18 6.84 9.69
C ARG A 196 11.62 7.60 10.90
N ASP A 197 11.24 8.84 10.66
CA ASP A 197 10.59 9.71 11.62
C ASP A 197 9.17 9.99 11.09
N VAL A 198 8.18 9.31 11.66
CA VAL A 198 6.78 9.37 11.20
C VAL A 198 6.16 10.76 11.36
N ASP A 199 6.75 11.62 12.20
CA ASP A 199 6.32 13.01 12.41
C ASP A 199 7.01 13.97 11.43
N HIS A 200 8.08 13.50 10.76
CA HIS A 200 8.86 14.27 9.80
C HIS A 200 9.26 13.45 8.55
N PRO A 201 8.29 12.87 7.81
CA PRO A 201 8.58 12.16 6.57
C PRO A 201 9.19 13.09 5.52
N ARG A 202 10.06 12.55 4.66
CA ARG A 202 10.78 13.35 3.65
C ARG A 202 10.80 12.68 2.29
N ARG A 203 10.49 13.43 1.23
CA ARG A 203 10.75 12.97 -0.14
C ARG A 203 12.26 12.82 -0.34
N VAL A 204 12.65 11.65 -0.82
CA VAL A 204 13.99 11.38 -1.34
C VAL A 204 13.89 11.02 -2.82
N PHE A 205 14.96 11.28 -3.55
CA PHE A 205 15.07 10.95 -4.96
C PHE A 205 16.07 9.81 -5.09
N ALA A 206 15.78 8.83 -5.95
CA ALA A 206 16.78 7.84 -6.29
C ALA A 206 17.96 8.57 -6.94
N ASP A 207 19.17 8.38 -6.40
CA ASP A 207 20.37 8.89 -7.06
C ASP A 207 20.49 8.17 -8.40
N ALA A 208 20.23 8.90 -9.48
CA ALA A 208 20.51 8.40 -10.82
C ALA A 208 22.04 8.36 -10.98
N CYS A 209 22.61 7.15 -10.90
CA CYS A 209 23.96 6.89 -11.36
C CYS A 209 24.05 6.96 -12.88
#